data_AF-S3J9J3-F1
#
_entry.id   AF-S3J9J3-F1
#
_cell.length_a   1.000
_cell.length_b   1.000
_cell.length_c   1.000
_cell.angle_alpha   90.00
_cell.angle_beta   90.00
_cell.angle_gamma   90.00
#
_symmetry.space_group_name_H-M   'P 1'
#
loop_
_entity.id
_entity.type
_entity.pdbx_description
1 polymer ?
#
loop_
_entity_poly.entity_id
_entity_poly.type
_entity_poly.pdbx_seq_one_letter_code
_entity_poly.pdbx_strand_id
1 'polypeptide(L)'
;MRILFNSGNYLEWVCPWKNLKDILDSYCDRSEGKNWTHFYNDIATLENRRAFTDDNHDIANAVFNLYFNQNIPIDTTSHQDKNNWVINLSKVANHLT
;
A
#
# COMPACT_ATOMS: atom_id res chain seq x y z
N MET A 1 9.09 7.26 9.69
CA MET A 1 9.96 8.01 8.73
C MET A 1 9.04 8.91 7.92
N ARG A 2 9.51 10.09 7.49
CA ARG A 2 8.72 10.99 6.64
C ARG A 2 9.24 10.94 5.22
N ILE A 3 8.38 10.64 4.26
CA ILE A 3 8.66 10.72 2.83
C ILE A 3 8.18 12.09 2.36
N LEU A 4 9.11 12.91 1.87
CA LEU A 4 8.79 14.20 1.27
C LEU A 4 8.64 14.01 -0.24
N PHE A 5 7.52 14.46 -0.79
CA PHE A 5 7.27 14.46 -2.23
C PHE A 5 7.76 15.78 -2.84
N ASN A 6 8.10 15.74 -4.13
CA ASN A 6 8.61 16.91 -4.86
C ASN A 6 7.57 18.05 -5.02
N SER A 7 6.33 17.82 -4.58
CA SER A 7 5.24 18.79 -4.49
C SER A 7 5.24 19.61 -3.19
N GLY A 8 6.15 19.33 -2.25
CA GLY A 8 6.18 19.96 -0.91
C GLY A 8 5.27 19.27 0.12
N ASN A 9 4.47 18.28 -0.29
CA ASN A 9 3.70 17.43 0.60
C ASN A 9 4.58 16.35 1.22
N TYR A 10 4.23 15.88 2.42
CA TYR A 10 4.92 14.76 3.07
C TYR A 10 3.94 13.71 3.56
N LEU A 11 4.42 12.46 3.64
CA LEU A 11 3.72 11.34 4.24
C LEU A 11 4.56 10.77 5.38
N GLU A 12 3.96 10.66 6.56
CA GLU A 12 4.58 9.93 7.66
C GLU A 12 4.22 8.45 7.55
N TRP A 13 5.19 7.64 7.15
CA TRP A 13 5.01 6.22 6.92
C TRP A 13 6.00 5.44 7.77
N VAL A 14 5.48 4.56 8.62
CA VAL A 14 6.26 3.49 9.23
C VAL A 14 6.22 2.33 8.23
N CYS A 15 7.37 2.02 7.65
CA CYS A 15 7.50 0.99 6.63
C CYS A 15 8.28 -0.19 7.23
N PRO A 16 7.87 -1.45 7.01
CA PRO A 16 8.68 -2.62 7.34
C PRO A 16 9.84 -2.72 6.35
N TRP A 17 10.88 -1.91 6.55
CA TRP A 17 12.01 -1.74 5.62
C TRP A 17 12.66 -3.06 5.20
N LYS A 18 12.70 -4.04 6.12
CA LYS A 18 13.23 -5.38 5.85
C LYS A 18 12.51 -6.08 4.71
N ASN A 19 11.22 -5.84 4.56
CA ASN A 19 10.35 -6.46 3.55
C ASN A 19 10.06 -5.54 2.38
N LEU A 20 10.45 -4.25 2.43
CA LEU A 20 10.10 -3.27 1.39
C LEU A 20 10.59 -3.70 0.02
N LYS A 21 11.83 -4.20 -0.09
CA LYS A 21 12.37 -4.69 -1.36
C LYS A 21 11.51 -5.85 -1.91
N ASP A 22 11.18 -6.81 -1.07
CA ASP A 22 10.36 -7.96 -1.46
C ASP A 22 8.96 -7.54 -1.88
N ILE A 23 8.36 -6.57 -1.17
CA ILE A 23 7.06 -5.96 -1.51
C ILE A 23 7.12 -5.34 -2.90
N LEU A 24 8.10 -4.45 -3.13
CA LEU A 24 8.24 -3.76 -4.42
C LEU A 24 8.54 -4.71 -5.58
N ASP A 25 9.36 -5.75 -5.34
CA ASP A 25 9.71 -6.76 -6.35
C ASP A 25 8.56 -7.72 -6.64
N SER A 26 7.69 -7.98 -5.65
CA SER A 26 6.51 -8.85 -5.79
C SER A 26 5.31 -8.17 -6.43
N TYR A 27 5.37 -6.85 -6.63
CA TYR A 27 4.28 -6.10 -7.26
C TYR A 27 4.04 -6.64 -8.68
N CYS A 28 2.81 -7.08 -8.90
CA CYS A 28 2.34 -7.58 -10.18
C CYS A 28 1.07 -6.82 -10.54
N ASP A 29 1.19 -5.93 -11.52
CA ASP A 29 0.02 -5.26 -12.07
C ASP A 29 -0.85 -6.27 -12.84
N ARG A 30 -2.16 -6.05 -12.84
CA ARG A 30 -3.16 -6.91 -13.51
C ARG A 30 -2.96 -7.03 -15.03
N SER A 31 -2.18 -6.14 -15.63
CA SER A 31 -1.82 -6.15 -17.06
C SER A 31 -0.36 -6.54 -17.32
N GLU A 32 0.26 -7.31 -16.42
CA GLU A 32 1.65 -7.81 -16.52
C GLU A 32 2.72 -6.70 -16.60
N GLY A 33 2.36 -5.48 -16.19
CA GLY A 33 3.24 -4.30 -16.16
C GLY A 33 3.68 -3.92 -14.75
N LYS A 34 4.28 -2.73 -14.63
CA LYS A 34 4.62 -2.08 -13.35
C LYS A 34 3.86 -0.76 -13.16
N ASN A 35 2.57 -0.75 -13.54
CA ASN A 35 1.75 0.45 -13.47
C ASN A 35 1.05 0.62 -12.11
N TRP A 36 1.77 1.23 -11.16
CA TRP A 36 1.28 1.52 -9.81
C TRP A 36 0.00 2.36 -9.75
N THR A 37 -0.34 3.08 -10.84
CA THR A 37 -1.59 3.84 -10.97
C THR A 37 -2.83 2.96 -10.75
N HIS A 38 -2.79 1.68 -11.18
CA HIS A 38 -3.92 0.77 -10.96
C HIS A 38 -4.14 0.48 -9.48
N PHE A 39 -3.08 0.13 -8.76
CA PHE A 39 -3.15 -0.12 -7.32
C PHE A 39 -3.62 1.12 -6.57
N TYR A 40 -3.09 2.29 -6.92
CA TYR A 40 -3.52 3.57 -6.34
C TYR A 40 -5.01 3.85 -6.58
N ASN A 41 -5.49 3.72 -7.82
CA ASN A 41 -6.88 4.00 -8.17
C ASN A 41 -7.87 3.08 -7.44
N ASP A 42 -7.53 1.80 -7.30
CA ASP A 42 -8.38 0.83 -6.61
C ASP A 42 -8.46 1.17 -5.11
N ILE A 43 -7.32 1.46 -4.48
CA ILE A 43 -7.27 1.90 -3.07
C ILE A 43 -8.04 3.22 -2.87
N ALA A 44 -7.85 4.22 -3.73
CA ALA A 44 -8.55 5.51 -3.63
C ALA A 44 -10.08 5.34 -3.79
N THR A 45 -10.50 4.44 -4.69
CA THR A 45 -11.92 4.11 -4.87
C THR A 45 -12.51 3.48 -3.61
N LEU A 46 -11.78 2.57 -2.98
CA LEU A 46 -12.18 1.90 -1.73
C LEU A 46 -12.19 2.85 -0.53
N GLU A 47 -11.18 3.74 -0.43
CA GLU A 47 -11.09 4.79 0.60
C GLU A 47 -12.30 5.73 0.51
N ASN A 48 -12.64 6.20 -0.70
CA ASN A 48 -13.81 7.06 -0.94
C ASN A 48 -15.15 6.37 -0.59
N ARG A 49 -15.20 5.05 -0.65
CA ARG A 49 -16.36 4.24 -0.27
C ARG A 49 -16.37 3.85 1.21
N ARG A 50 -15.40 4.34 2.00
CA ARG A 50 -15.22 3.97 3.41
C ARG A 50 -15.07 2.46 3.62
N ALA A 51 -14.41 1.78 2.68
CA ALA A 51 -14.20 0.33 2.76
C ALA A 51 -13.20 -0.05 3.86
N PHE A 52 -12.30 0.86 4.25
CA PHE A 52 -11.33 0.65 5.32
C PHE A 52 -11.89 1.19 6.63
N THR A 53 -12.11 0.29 7.59
CA THR A 53 -12.60 0.62 8.94
C THR A 53 -11.68 -0.01 9.98
N ASP A 54 -11.59 0.59 11.18
CA ASP A 54 -10.69 0.13 12.25
C ASP A 54 -10.88 -1.35 12.63
N ASP A 55 -12.11 -1.87 12.48
CA ASP A 55 -12.45 -3.26 12.83
C ASP A 55 -12.31 -4.25 11.65
N ASN A 56 -11.98 -3.78 10.44
CA ASN A 56 -11.95 -4.62 9.24
C ASN A 56 -10.69 -4.39 8.40
N HIS A 57 -9.81 -5.40 8.40
CA HIS A 57 -8.59 -5.42 7.61
C HIS A 57 -8.67 -6.38 6.41
N ASP A 58 -9.79 -7.09 6.23
CA ASP A 58 -9.93 -8.12 5.19
C ASP A 58 -9.88 -7.51 3.79
N ILE A 59 -10.43 -6.31 3.62
CA ILE A 59 -10.40 -5.59 2.35
C ILE A 59 -8.98 -5.16 2.02
N ALA A 60 -8.24 -4.60 2.98
CA ALA A 60 -6.84 -4.25 2.79
C ALA A 60 -5.99 -5.49 2.46
N ASN A 61 -6.22 -6.62 3.14
CA ASN A 61 -5.58 -7.90 2.85
C ASN A 61 -5.88 -8.39 1.43
N ALA A 62 -7.16 -8.39 1.05
CA ALA A 62 -7.60 -8.91 -0.23
C ALA A 62 -7.02 -8.11 -1.40
N VAL A 63 -7.05 -6.77 -1.31
CA VAL A 63 -6.48 -5.91 -2.35
C VAL A 63 -4.96 -6.02 -2.38
N PHE A 64 -4.30 -6.06 -1.23
CA PHE A 64 -2.86 -6.28 -1.19
C PHE A 64 -2.48 -7.63 -1.84
N ASN A 65 -3.12 -8.72 -1.45
CA ASN A 65 -2.86 -10.04 -2.00
C ASN A 65 -3.20 -10.19 -3.50
N LEU A 66 -4.03 -9.29 -4.04
CA LEU A 66 -4.33 -9.25 -5.48
C LEU A 66 -3.15 -8.69 -6.28
N TYR A 67 -2.45 -7.68 -5.72
CA TYR A 67 -1.35 -6.96 -6.38
C TYR A 67 0.04 -7.46 -5.99
N PHE A 68 0.15 -8.16 -4.86
CA PHE A 68 1.40 -8.63 -4.30
C PHE A 68 1.25 -10.12 -4.02
N ASN A 69 2.25 -10.90 -4.44
CA ASN A 69 2.26 -12.35 -4.26
C ASN A 69 1.94 -12.73 -2.79
N GLN A 70 1.06 -13.72 -2.59
CA GLN A 70 0.25 -13.97 -1.37
C GLN A 70 1.03 -14.32 -0.09
N ASN A 71 2.36 -14.24 -0.09
CA ASN A 71 3.22 -14.77 0.97
C ASN A 71 4.09 -13.70 1.67
N ILE A 72 3.80 -12.40 1.50
CA ILE A 72 4.52 -11.37 2.24
C ILE A 72 3.81 -11.11 3.57
N PRO A 73 4.42 -11.48 4.72
CA PRO A 73 3.86 -11.11 6.00
C PRO A 73 3.96 -9.58 6.15
N ILE A 74 2.81 -8.91 6.12
CA ILE A 74 2.72 -7.52 6.54
C ILE A 74 2.81 -7.53 8.07
N ASP A 75 4.02 -7.46 8.60
CA ASP A 75 4.27 -7.22 10.02
C ASP A 75 4.02 -5.74 10.31
N THR A 76 2.74 -5.38 10.42
CA THR A 76 2.37 -4.12 11.05
C THR A 76 2.66 -4.27 12.53
N THR A 77 3.81 -3.76 12.97
CA THR A 77 4.09 -3.58 14.41
C THR A 77 2.87 -2.94 15.09
N SER A 78 2.60 -3.31 16.35
CA SER A 78 1.34 -3.05 17.11
C SER A 78 0.81 -1.60 17.16
N HIS A 79 1.47 -0.64 16.54
CA HIS A 79 1.14 0.79 16.54
C HIS A 79 0.68 1.33 15.19
N GLN A 80 0.67 0.53 14.12
CA GLN A 80 0.24 0.99 12.80
C GLN A 80 -0.91 0.14 12.29
N ASP A 81 -2.06 0.77 12.10
CA ASP A 81 -3.21 0.17 11.46
C ASP A 81 -2.84 -0.29 10.03
N LYS A 82 -3.18 -1.54 9.73
CA LYS A 82 -2.88 -2.21 8.47
C LYS A 82 -3.57 -1.54 7.29
N ASN A 83 -4.78 -1.01 7.50
CA ASN A 83 -5.49 -0.26 6.47
C ASN A 83 -4.69 0.98 6.09
N ASN A 84 -4.31 1.79 7.07
CA ASN A 84 -3.46 2.96 6.87
C ASN A 84 -2.12 2.60 6.20
N TRP A 85 -1.54 1.45 6.53
CA TRP A 85 -0.30 1.02 5.89
C TRP A 85 -0.47 0.75 4.38
N VAL A 86 -1.52 0.02 3.98
CA VAL A 86 -1.81 -0.27 2.56
C VAL A 86 -2.17 1.02 1.79
N ILE A 87 -2.94 1.91 2.41
CA ILE A 87 -3.27 3.24 1.86
C ILE A 87 -2.01 4.07 1.62
N ASN A 88 -1.10 4.08 2.59
CA ASN A 88 0.15 4.83 2.48
C ASN A 88 1.08 4.24 1.44
N LEU A 89 1.15 2.91 1.34
CA LEU A 89 1.89 2.24 0.28
C LEU A 89 1.39 2.66 -1.11
N SER A 90 0.07 2.71 -1.33
CA SER A 90 -0.48 3.08 -2.63
C SER A 90 -0.14 4.53 -3.02
N LYS A 91 -0.20 5.45 -2.05
CA LYS A 91 0.18 6.86 -2.22
C LYS A 91 1.66 7.01 -2.59
N VAL A 92 2.55 6.32 -1.87
CA VAL A 92 3.99 6.36 -2.15
C VAL A 92 4.31 5.73 -3.50
N ALA A 93 3.74 4.56 -3.79
CA ALA A 93 4.08 3.80 -4.98
C ALA A 93 3.60 4.48 -6.28
N ASN A 94 2.49 5.21 -6.23
CA ASN A 94 2.03 6.04 -7.35
C ASN A 94 3.03 7.16 -7.72
N HIS A 95 3.94 7.52 -6.82
CA HIS A 95 5.02 8.48 -7.08
C HIS A 95 6.33 7.81 -7.54
N LEU A 96 6.36 6.47 -7.70
CA LEU A 96 7.53 5.72 -8.19
C LEU A 96 7.51 5.47 -9.72
N THR A 97 6.41 5.79 -10.40
CA THR A 97 6.28 5.76 -11.87
C THR A 97 6.73 7.07 -12.50
#